data_AF-A0A967VM78-F1
#
_entry.id   AF-A0A967VM78-F1
#
_cell.length_a   1.000
_cell.length_b   1.000
_cell.length_c   1.000
_cell.angle_alpha   90.00
_cell.angle_beta   90.00
_cell.angle_gamma   90.00
#
_symmetry.space_group_name_H-M   'P 1'
#
loop_
_entity.id
_entity.type
_entity.pdbx_description
1 polymer ?
#
loop_
_entity_poly.entity_id
_entity_poly.type
_entity_poly.pdbx_seq_one_letter_code
_entity_poly.pdbx_strand_id
1 'polypeptide(L)' 'MKSLIVALDLPTPEEALDLVDALGDPADYFKVGVQLFTRGGPSLIGALKDR' A
#
# COMPACT_ATOMS: atom_id res chain seq x y z
N MET A 1 15.94 -7.15 -15.35
CA MET A 1 14.55 -6.84 -14.97
C MET A 1 14.60 -5.73 -13.92
N LYS A 2 13.69 -4.76 -13.95
CA LYS A 2 13.59 -3.70 -12.92
C LYS A 2 12.35 -3.98 -12.08
N SER A 3 12.50 -3.94 -10.77
CA SER A 3 11.37 -3.99 -9.84
C SER A 3 10.87 -2.59 -9.54
N LEU A 4 9.56 -2.40 -9.56
CA LEU A 4 8.89 -1.18 -9.12
C LEU A 4 8.51 -1.30 -7.64
N ILE A 5 8.96 -0.34 -6.84
CA ILE A 5 8.54 -0.17 -5.45
C ILE A 5 7.69 1.10 -5.39
N VAL A 6 6.45 0.98 -4.93
CA VAL A 6 5.55 2.11 -4.73
C VAL A 6 5.48 2.46 -3.25
N ALA A 7 5.74 3.72 -2.91
CA ALA A 7 5.63 4.22 -1.54
C ALA A 7 4.21 4.65 -1.23
N LEU A 8 3.58 4.00 -0.25
CA LEU A 8 2.25 4.35 0.26
C LEU A 8 2.37 5.34 1.42
N ASP A 9 3.05 6.47 1.21
CA ASP A 9 3.22 7.52 2.22
C ASP A 9 1.97 8.44 2.25
N LEU A 10 0.82 7.84 2.55
CA LEU A 10 -0.49 8.49 2.63
C LEU A 10 -0.99 8.56 4.08
N PRO A 11 -1.78 9.58 4.45
CA PRO A 11 -2.15 9.80 5.84
C PRO A 11 -3.16 8.79 6.39
N THR A 12 -3.95 8.14 5.52
CA THR A 12 -4.99 7.18 5.92
C THR A 12 -4.87 5.83 5.19
N PRO A 13 -5.31 4.72 5.83
CA PRO A 13 -5.45 3.41 5.16
C PRO A 13 -6.33 3.48 3.90
N GLU A 14 -7.42 4.24 3.95
CA GLU A 14 -8.37 4.36 2.84
C GLU A 14 -7.70 4.97 1.61
N GLU A 15 -6.99 6.10 1.75
CA GLU A 15 -6.26 6.71 0.64
C GLU A 15 -5.19 5.77 0.07
N ALA A 16 -4.52 4.99 0.92
CA ALA A 16 -3.51 4.04 0.48
C ALA A 16 -4.11 2.90 -0.36
N LEU A 17 -5.28 2.39 0.03
CA LEU A 17 -5.99 1.37 -0.73
C LEU A 17 -6.53 1.93 -2.05
N ASP A 18 -7.08 3.15 -2.04
CA ASP A 18 -7.56 3.82 -3.25
C ASP A 18 -6.43 4.03 -4.27
N LEU A 19 -5.22 4.38 -3.80
CA LEU A 19 -4.05 4.49 -4.67
C LEU A 19 -3.68 3.13 -5.29
N VAL A 20 -3.66 2.06 -4.50
CA VAL A 20 -3.35 0.70 -5.01
C VAL A 20 -4.38 0.27 -6.05
N ASP A 21 -5.67 0.46 -5.75
CA ASP A 21 -6.76 0.13 -6.67
C ASP A 21 -6.68 0.94 -7.98
N ALA A 22 -6.25 2.21 -7.92
CA ALA A 22 -6.04 3.05 -9.10
C ALA A 22 -4.78 2.70 -9.91
N LEU A 23 -3.75 2.17 -9.25
CA LEU A 23 -2.52 1.73 -9.92
C LEU A 23 -2.75 0.46 -10.73
N GLY A 24 -3.55 -0.48 -10.22
CA GLY A 24 -3.74 -1.80 -10.82
C GLY A 24 -2.52 -2.70 -10.56
N ASP A 25 -1.97 -3.30 -11.61
CA ASP A 25 -0.86 -4.28 -11.54
C ASP A 25 0.60 -3.77 -11.81
N PRO A 26 1.00 -2.50 -11.56
CA PRO A 26 2.33 -2.06 -11.94
C PRO A 26 3.42 -2.28 -10.88
N ALA A 27 3.07 -2.61 -9.62
CA ALA A 27 4.00 -2.59 -8.50
C ALA A 27 4.41 -4.01 -8.05
N ASP A 28 5.72 -4.28 -8.02
CA ASP A 28 6.24 -5.52 -7.41
C ASP A 28 6.20 -5.45 -5.88
N TYR A 29 6.31 -4.25 -5.31
CA TYR A 29 6.33 -4.04 -3.86
C TYR A 29 5.62 -2.74 -3.46
N PHE A 30 4.92 -2.79 -2.33
CA PHE A 30 4.44 -1.61 -1.62
C PHE A 30 5.27 -1.36 -0.36
N LYS A 31 5.78 -0.13 -0.21
CA LYS A 31 6.41 0.34 1.02
C LYS A 31 5.33 0.95 1.91
N VAL A 32 5.10 0.34 3.07
CA VAL A 32 4.19 0.84 4.10
C VAL A 32 4.99 1.52 5.21
N GLY A 33 4.76 2.82 5.43
CA GLY A 33 5.38 3.57 6.52
C GLY A 33 4.80 3.22 7.90
N VAL A 34 5.59 3.44 8.97
CA VAL A 34 5.17 3.11 10.35
C VAL A 34 3.91 3.85 10.79
N GLN A 35 3.70 5.09 10.34
CA GLN A 35 2.50 5.86 10.67
C GLN A 35 1.25 5.22 10.06
N LEU A 36 1.31 4.86 8.78
CA LEU A 36 0.22 4.20 8.07
C LEU A 36 -0.06 2.83 8.68
N PHE A 37 0.98 2.04 8.97
CA PHE A 37 0.84 0.76 9.66
C PHE A 37 0.22 0.91 11.05
N THR A 38 0.61 1.93 11.82
CA THR A 38 0.05 2.17 13.16
C THR A 38 -1.42 2.54 13.10
N ARG A 39 -1.87 3.22 12.03
CA ARG A 39 -3.28 3.58 11.82
C ARG A 39 -4.13 2.41 11.32
N GLY A 40 -3.65 1.67 10.32
CA GLY A 40 -4.41 0.60 9.65
C GLY A 40 -4.22 -0.80 10.25
N GLY A 41 -3.17 -0.99 11.05
CA GLY A 41 -2.84 -2.25 11.69
C GLY A 41 -2.54 -3.40 10.72
N PRO A 42 -2.48 -4.65 11.23
CA PRO A 42 -2.27 -5.84 10.40
C PRO A 42 -3.34 -6.06 9.32
N SER A 43 -4.57 -5.59 9.53
CA SER A 43 -5.66 -5.67 8.54
C SER A 43 -5.35 -4.93 7.25
N LEU A 44 -4.68 -3.77 7.32
CA LEU A 44 -4.24 -3.04 6.13
C LEU A 44 -3.28 -3.88 5.29
N ILE A 45 -2.38 -4.63 5.92
CA ILE A 45 -1.43 -5.49 5.20
C ILE A 45 -2.15 -6.63 4.49
N GLY A 46 -3.20 -7.20 5.09
CA GLY A 46 -4.06 -8.17 4.42
C GLY A 46 -4.73 -7.56 3.19
N ALA A 47 -5.38 -6.40 3.37
CA ALA A 47 -6.05 -5.69 2.29
C ALA A 47 -5.13 -5.31 1.12
N LEU A 48 -3.86 -4.98 1.38
CA LEU A 48 -2.85 -4.67 0.37
C LEU A 48 -2.31 -5.92 -0.35
N LYS A 49 -2.41 -7.11 0.25
CA LYS A 49 -2.00 -8.37 -0.38
C LYS A 49 -3.08 -9.00 -1.25
N ASP A 50 -4.33 -8.67 -0.96
CA ASP A 50 -5.49 -9.16 -1.70
C ASP A 50 -5.79 -8.33 -2.96
N ARG A 51 -5.01 -7.26 -3.19
CA ARG A 51 -5.05 -6.37 -4.35
C ARG A 51 -3.81 -6.60 -5.20
#